data_AF-A0A351TH03-F1
#
_entry.id   AF-A0A351TH03-F1
#
_cell.length_a   1.000
_cell.length_b   1.000
_cell.length_c   1.000
_cell.angle_alpha   90.00
_cell.angle_beta   90.00
_cell.angle_gamma   90.00
#
_symmetry.space_group_name_H-M   'P 1'
#
loop_
_entity.id
_entity.type
_entity.pdbx_description
1 polymer ?
#
loop_
_entity_poly.entity_id
_entity_poly.type
_entity_poly.pdbx_seq_one_letter_code
_entity_poly.pdbx_strand_id
1 'polypeptide(L)'
;SSRIEQLIDELEEYIESCKPKFMSNSEIIVNKDEIDELIRELRMKTPDEIRRYQKIINNKDAILNDARTKAQALIDEATVHTNELVSEHEIMQ
;
A
#
# COMPACT_ATOMS: atom_id res chain seq x y z
N SER A 1 -2.06 11.73 -9.11
CA SER A 1 -1.52 10.44 -9.53
C SER A 1 -0.24 10.12 -8.77
N SER A 2 -0.01 8.85 -8.46
CA SER A 2 1.28 8.37 -7.96
C SER A 2 2.39 8.63 -8.99
N ARG A 3 3.67 8.59 -8.58
CA ARG A 3 4.79 8.71 -9.54
C ARG A 3 4.77 7.60 -10.58
N ILE A 4 4.29 6.41 -10.21
CA ILE A 4 4.11 5.28 -11.15
C ILE A 4 3.07 5.64 -12.20
N GLU A 5 1.90 6.15 -11.76
CA GLU A 5 0.82 6.55 -12.66
C GLU A 5 1.26 7.65 -13.63
N GLN A 6 1.98 8.67 -13.15
CA GLN A 6 2.53 9.72 -14.02
C GLN A 6 3.45 9.17 -15.13
N LEU A 7 4.30 8.19 -14.79
CA LEU A 7 5.20 7.57 -15.77
C LEU A 7 4.45 6.64 -16.75
N ILE A 8 3.31 6.09 -16.33
CA ILE A 8 2.42 5.34 -17.22
C ILE A 8 1.73 6.31 -18.17
N ASP A 9 1.18 7.42 -17.65
CA ASP A 9 0.54 8.47 -18.46
C ASP A 9 1.54 9.01 -19.51
N GLU A 10 2.78 9.30 -19.12
CA GLU A 10 3.85 9.74 -20.04
C GLU A 10 4.18 8.68 -21.11
N LEU A 11 4.18 7.39 -20.76
CA LEU A 11 4.41 6.30 -21.72
C LEU A 11 3.24 6.16 -22.71
N GLU A 12 2.00 6.30 -22.22
CA GLU A 12 0.79 6.28 -23.05
C GLU A 12 0.77 7.46 -24.02
N GLU A 13 1.04 8.68 -23.54
CA GLU A 13 1.17 9.89 -24.37
C GLU A 13 2.27 9.73 -25.44
N TYR A 14 3.42 9.16 -25.07
CA TYR A 14 4.49 8.88 -26.04
C TYR A 14 4.03 7.91 -27.13
N ILE A 15 3.36 6.82 -26.76
CA ILE A 15 2.81 5.83 -27.70
C ILE A 15 1.78 6.48 -28.63
N GLU A 16 0.88 7.32 -28.11
CA GLU A 16 -0.12 8.04 -28.91
C GLU A 16 0.51 9.05 -29.89
N SER A 17 1.66 9.64 -29.52
CA SER A 17 2.40 10.57 -30.37
C SER A 17 3.17 9.89 -31.52
N CYS A 18 3.38 8.58 -31.44
CA CYS A 18 4.16 7.83 -32.41
C CYS A 18 3.44 7.70 -33.76
N LYS A 19 4.21 7.77 -34.85
CA LYS A 19 3.64 7.68 -36.20
C LYS A 19 3.20 6.25 -36.51
N PRO A 20 2.03 6.04 -37.14
CA PRO A 20 1.64 4.73 -37.62
C PRO A 20 2.58 4.26 -38.72
N LYS A 21 2.85 2.96 -38.76
CA LYS A 21 3.61 2.32 -39.84
C LYS A 21 2.78 2.33 -41.12
N PHE A 22 3.44 2.52 -42.26
CA PHE A 22 2.77 2.61 -43.56
C PHE A 22 1.87 1.38 -43.82
N MET A 23 0.62 1.64 -44.24
CA MET A 23 -0.41 0.63 -44.51
C MET A 23 -0.76 -0.29 -43.32
N SER A 24 -0.50 0.16 -42.09
CA SER A 24 -0.89 -0.55 -40.86
C SER A 24 -1.92 0.25 -40.06
N ASN A 25 -2.94 -0.45 -39.56
CA ASN A 25 -3.95 0.12 -38.67
C ASN A 25 -3.63 -0.11 -37.18
N SER A 26 -2.58 -0.87 -36.87
CA SER A 26 -2.28 -1.32 -35.51
C SER A 26 -0.80 -1.26 -35.13
N GLU A 27 0.10 -0.98 -36.08
CA GLU A 27 1.53 -0.87 -35.81
C GLU A 27 1.97 0.60 -35.83
N ILE A 28 2.83 0.95 -34.88
CA ILE A 28 3.46 2.26 -34.75
C ILE A 28 4.97 2.15 -34.88
N ILE A 29 5.61 3.24 -35.30
CA ILE A 29 7.07 3.38 -35.33
C ILE A 29 7.48 4.15 -34.08
N VAL A 30 8.31 3.53 -33.26
CA VAL A 30 8.81 4.11 -32.01
C VAL A 30 10.31 4.38 -32.11
N ASN A 31 10.78 5.42 -31.43
CA ASN A 31 12.20 5.54 -31.11
C ASN A 31 12.52 4.52 -30.01
N LYS A 32 13.44 3.61 -30.31
CA LYS A 32 13.84 2.54 -29.40
C LYS A 32 14.53 3.08 -28.13
N ASP A 33 15.39 4.08 -28.25
CA ASP A 33 16.15 4.56 -27.10
C ASP A 33 15.23 5.34 -26.13
N GLU A 34 14.25 6.06 -26.67
CA GLU A 34 13.27 6.82 -25.89
C GLU A 34 12.31 5.90 -25.12
N ILE A 35 11.76 4.87 -25.78
CA ILE A 35 10.89 3.90 -25.10
C ILE A 35 11.65 3.06 -24.06
N ASP A 36 12.91 2.71 -24.37
CA ASP A 36 13.78 1.98 -23.42
C ASP A 36 14.05 2.82 -22.17
N GLU A 37 14.22 4.14 -22.30
CA GLU A 37 14.42 5.04 -21.17
C GLU A 37 13.15 5.22 -20.32
N LEU A 38 12.00 5.44 -20.95
CA LEU A 38 10.71 5.53 -20.24
C LEU A 38 10.42 4.26 -19.43
N ILE A 39 10.63 3.09 -20.05
CA ILE A 39 10.47 1.79 -19.37
C ILE A 39 11.49 1.64 -18.24
N ARG A 40 12.73 2.08 -18.43
CA ARG A 40 13.78 2.03 -17.40
C ARG A 40 13.40 2.89 -16.21
N GLU A 41 12.96 4.13 -16.42
CA GLU A 41 12.54 5.01 -15.34
C GLU A 41 11.38 4.39 -14.55
N LEU A 42 10.35 3.90 -15.25
CA LEU A 42 9.22 3.22 -14.62
C LEU A 42 9.68 2.04 -13.75
N ARG A 43 10.59 1.20 -14.27
CA ARG A 43 11.16 0.06 -13.52
C ARG A 43 11.99 0.48 -12.31
N MET A 44 12.69 1.61 -12.37
CA MET A 44 13.48 2.10 -11.24
C MET A 44 12.59 2.69 -10.14
N LYS A 45 11.51 3.41 -10.51
CA LYS A 45 10.64 4.10 -9.54
C LYS A 45 9.59 3.18 -8.91
N THR A 46 9.14 2.15 -9.63
CA THR A 46 8.09 1.24 -9.16
C THR A 46 8.42 0.53 -7.84
N PRO A 47 9.60 -0.07 -7.65
CA PRO A 47 9.93 -0.77 -6.41
C PRO A 47 9.90 0.12 -5.17
N ASP A 48 10.36 1.37 -5.28
CA ASP A 48 10.43 2.29 -4.15
C ASP A 48 9.04 2.76 -3.70
N GLU A 49 8.15 3.05 -4.65
CA GLU A 49 6.75 3.38 -4.36
C GLU A 49 6.01 2.18 -3.76
N ILE A 50 6.22 0.96 -4.28
CA ILE A 50 5.65 -0.27 -3.69
C ILE A 50 6.14 -0.46 -2.24
N ARG A 51 7.45 -0.34 -1.99
CA ARG A 51 8.01 -0.46 -0.63
C ARG A 51 7.43 0.58 0.32
N ARG A 52 7.25 1.81 -0.15
CA ARG A 52 6.62 2.89 0.63
C ARG A 52 5.20 2.52 1.01
N TYR A 53 4.39 2.03 0.08
CA TYR A 53 3.03 1.59 0.37
C TYR A 53 2.98 0.39 1.31
N GLN A 54 3.84 -0.62 1.09
CA GLN A 54 3.98 -1.77 1.99
C GLN A 54 4.34 -1.32 3.42
N LYS A 55 5.25 -0.36 3.57
CA LYS A 55 5.60 0.19 4.89
C LYS A 55 4.41 0.86 5.57
N ILE A 56 3.62 1.62 4.83
CA ILE A 56 2.41 2.26 5.36
C ILE A 56 1.41 1.21 5.84
N ILE A 57 1.18 0.16 5.04
CA ILE A 57 0.26 -0.94 5.38
C ILE A 57 0.75 -1.66 6.63
N ASN A 58 2.02 -2.06 6.67
CA ASN A 58 2.60 -2.77 7.82
C ASN A 58 2.52 -1.92 9.10
N ASN A 59 2.79 -0.62 9.01
CA ASN A 59 2.67 0.29 10.15
C ASN A 59 1.22 0.41 10.63
N LYS A 60 0.26 0.52 9.70
CA LYS A 60 -1.17 0.56 10.03
C LYS A 60 -1.60 -0.70 10.76
N ASP A 61 -1.20 -1.87 10.27
CA ASP A 61 -1.56 -3.16 10.87
C ASP A 61 -0.91 -3.33 12.25
N ALA A 62 0.34 -2.86 12.43
CA ALA A 62 1.01 -2.84 13.72
C ALA A 62 0.27 -1.96 14.75
N ILE A 63 -0.17 -0.75 14.35
CA ILE A 63 -0.96 0.15 15.21
C ILE A 63 -2.30 -0.50 15.60
N LEU A 64 -2.99 -1.10 14.63
CA LEU A 64 -4.27 -1.76 14.87
C LEU A 64 -4.14 -2.94 15.84
N ASN A 65 -3.08 -3.74 15.68
CA ASN A 65 -2.83 -4.86 16.58
C ASN A 65 -2.47 -4.41 17.99
N ASP A 66 -1.59 -3.40 18.14
CA ASP A 66 -1.26 -2.82 19.45
C ASP A 66 -2.51 -2.27 20.16
N ALA A 67 -3.37 -1.54 19.44
CA ALA A 67 -4.62 -1.03 19.99
C ALA A 67 -5.56 -2.16 20.46
N ARG A 68 -5.67 -3.25 19.68
CA ARG A 68 -6.48 -4.42 20.04
C ARG A 68 -5.92 -5.13 21.28
N THR A 69 -4.60 -5.33 21.34
CA THR A 69 -3.95 -5.97 22.49
C THR A 69 -4.16 -5.14 23.76
N LYS A 70 -4.02 -3.81 23.69
CA LYS A 70 -4.27 -2.92 24.82
C LYS A 70 -5.74 -2.94 25.26
N ALA A 71 -6.68 -2.92 24.32
CA ALA A 71 -8.10 -3.01 24.63
C ALA A 71 -8.44 -4.34 25.32
N GLN A 72 -7.88 -5.45 24.84
CA GLN A 72 -8.09 -6.76 25.45
C GLN A 72 -7.51 -6.81 26.88
N ALA A 73 -6.29 -6.32 27.08
CA ALA A 73 -5.66 -6.27 28.39
C ALA A 73 -6.49 -5.46 29.41
N LEU A 74 -7.06 -4.32 28.99
CA LEU A 74 -7.94 -3.52 29.84
C LEU A 74 -9.23 -4.25 30.22
N ILE A 75 -9.83 -5.00 29.28
CA ILE A 75 -11.02 -5.80 29.53
C ILE A 75 -10.70 -6.94 30.52
N ASP A 76 -9.57 -7.61 30.33
CA ASP A 76 -9.15 -8.71 31.19
C ASP A 76 -8.88 -8.20 32.61
N GLU A 77 -8.17 -7.06 32.76
CA GLU A 77 -7.90 -6.40 34.03
C GLU A 77 -9.20 -6.01 34.76
N ALA A 78 -10.14 -5.37 34.04
CA ALA A 78 -11.42 -4.99 34.62
C ALA A 78 -12.25 -6.22 35.05
N THR A 79 -12.16 -7.32 34.30
CA THR A 79 -12.84 -8.57 34.60
C THR A 79 -12.25 -9.22 35.86
N VAL A 80 -10.93 -9.26 36.00
CA VAL A 80 -10.25 -9.74 37.21
C VAL A 80 -10.67 -8.91 38.42
N HIS A 81 -10.59 -7.59 38.32
CA HIS A 81 -10.95 -6.71 39.43
C HIS A 81 -12.42 -6.86 39.85
N THR A 82 -13.34 -7.01 38.89
CA THR A 82 -14.76 -7.27 39.18
C THR A 82 -14.95 -8.60 39.91
N ASN A 83 -14.25 -9.66 39.48
CA ASN A 83 -14.33 -10.97 40.12
C ASN A 83 -13.78 -10.95 41.55
N GLU A 84 -12.69 -10.22 41.80
CA GLU A 84 -12.12 -10.04 43.14
C GLU A 84 -13.12 -9.34 44.08
N LEU A 85 -13.76 -8.24 43.62
CA LEU A 85 -14.76 -7.51 44.40
C LEU A 85 -15.99 -8.37 44.74
N VAL A 86 -16.44 -9.21 43.81
CA VAL A 86 -17.54 -10.16 44.06
C VAL A 86 -17.12 -11.23 45.07
N SER A 87 -15.90 -11.77 44.93
CA SER A 87 -15.37 -12.78 45.86
C SER A 87 -15.21 -12.25 47.28
N GLU A 88 -14.78 -10.99 47.47
CA GLU A 88 -14.71 -10.38 48.80
C GLU A 88 -16.10 -10.21 49.43
N HIS A 89 -17.11 -9.84 48.63
CA HIS A 89 -18.49 -9.71 49.10
C HIS A 89 -19.12 -11.05 49.54
N GLU A 90 -18.76 -12.17 48.91
CA GLU A 90 -19.26 -13.50 49.30
C GLU A 90 -18.63 -14.04 50.60
N ILE A 91 -17.39 -13.65 50.93
CA ILE A 91 -16.69 -14.11 52.15
C ILE A 91 -17.16 -13.36 53.40
N MET A 92 -17.74 -12.16 53.23
CA MET A 92 -18.24 -11.32 54.33
C MET A 92 -19.69 -11.63 54.76
N GLN A 93 -20.37 -12.58 54.12
CA GLN A 93 -21.75 -13.01 54.44
C GLN A 93 -21.78 -14.30 55.26
#